data_AF-A0A1I3HDY4-F1
#
_entry.id   AF-A0A1I3HDY4-F1
#
_cell.length_a   1.000
_cell.length_b   1.000
_cell.length_c   1.000
_cell.angle_alpha   90.00
_cell.angle_beta   90.00
_cell.angle_gamma   90.00
#
_symmetry.space_group_name_H-M   'P 1'
#
loop_
_entity.id
_entity.type
_entity.pdbx_description
1 polymer ?
#
loop_
_entity_poly.entity_id
_entity_poly.type
_entity_poly.pdbx_seq_one_letter_code
_entity_poly.pdbx_strand_id
1 'polypeptide(L)'
;MDLLISWFEAHSGTAGWMQAFGGLIGLAIAIYLPHQQHVKALKQAGLQRHERSLQLFDALGAMANFAGQSLLNVLGAMESPDFVEELPYAYQPSELEGLATAFSSYPLHELPDHDSVQSALLIKSSFSHASKKLSEAFSAVMSGDLAAYIEHKDVFEFYYNELCEHVTRFSDLADGYRKRLQDSE
;
A
#
# COMPACT_ATOMS: atom_id res chain seq x y z
N MET A 1 -4.30 61.85 -19.69
CA MET A 1 -4.37 61.97 -18.21
C MET A 1 -5.25 63.13 -17.81
N ASP A 2 -5.05 64.33 -18.36
CA ASP A 2 -5.82 65.53 -17.98
C ASP A 2 -7.32 65.43 -18.21
N LEU A 3 -7.75 64.70 -19.25
CA LEU A 3 -9.15 64.43 -19.58
C LEU A 3 -9.85 63.46 -18.60
N LEU A 4 -9.08 62.58 -17.96
CA LEU A 4 -9.58 61.64 -16.95
C LEU A 4 -9.72 62.32 -15.58
N ILE A 5 -8.80 63.23 -15.27
CA ILE A 5 -8.78 64.01 -14.02
C ILE A 5 -9.92 65.02 -14.00
N SER A 6 -10.10 65.79 -15.09
CA SER A 6 -11.21 66.74 -15.26
C SER A 6 -12.59 66.06 -15.28
N TRP A 7 -12.69 64.83 -15.80
CA TRP A 7 -13.91 64.04 -15.75
C TRP A 7 -14.25 63.55 -14.32
N PHE A 8 -13.22 63.16 -13.55
CA PHE A 8 -13.34 62.74 -12.15
C PHE A 8 -13.79 63.89 -11.23
N GLU A 9 -13.30 65.11 -11.48
CA GLU A 9 -13.73 66.33 -10.76
C GLU A 9 -15.18 66.71 -11.08
N ALA A 10 -15.62 66.51 -12.33
CA ALA A 10 -16.99 66.84 -12.76
C ALA A 10 -18.05 65.81 -12.29
N HIS A 11 -17.66 64.57 -12.01
CA HIS A 11 -18.59 63.51 -11.60
C HIS A 11 -18.08 62.77 -10.35
N SER A 12 -17.90 63.50 -9.25
CA SER A 12 -17.46 62.98 -7.94
C SER A 12 -18.32 61.81 -7.42
N GLY A 13 -19.61 61.80 -7.78
CA GLY A 13 -20.52 60.68 -7.53
C GLY A 13 -20.04 59.39 -8.21
N THR A 14 -19.82 59.39 -9.52
CA THR A 14 -19.40 58.18 -10.28
C THR A 14 -17.97 57.74 -9.98
N ALA A 15 -17.11 58.67 -9.58
CA ALA A 15 -15.75 58.40 -9.08
C ALA A 15 -15.76 57.49 -7.83
N GLY A 16 -16.59 57.81 -6.84
CA GLY A 16 -16.76 56.99 -5.64
C GLY A 16 -17.36 55.61 -5.94
N TRP A 17 -18.29 55.53 -6.89
CA TRP A 17 -18.84 54.26 -7.36
C TRP A 17 -17.79 53.38 -8.05
N MET A 18 -16.95 53.93 -8.94
CA MET A 18 -15.87 53.16 -9.57
C MET A 18 -14.86 52.63 -8.55
N GLN A 19 -14.53 53.40 -7.52
CA GLN A 19 -13.62 52.97 -6.46
C GLN A 19 -14.24 51.87 -5.57
N ALA A 20 -15.53 51.98 -5.26
CA ALA A 20 -16.27 50.94 -4.53
C ALA A 20 -16.42 49.64 -5.34
N PHE A 21 -16.73 49.73 -6.64
CA PHE A 21 -16.77 48.57 -7.55
C PHE A 21 -15.39 47.93 -7.72
N GLY A 22 -14.34 48.73 -7.88
CA GLY A 22 -12.95 48.24 -7.92
C GLY A 22 -12.55 47.53 -6.62
N GLY A 23 -12.99 48.04 -5.47
CA GLY A 23 -12.81 47.40 -4.17
C GLY A 23 -13.53 46.06 -4.04
N LEU A 24 -14.78 45.96 -4.51
CA LEU A 24 -15.56 44.70 -4.51
C LEU A 24 -14.97 43.65 -5.45
N ILE A 25 -14.55 44.06 -6.66
CA ILE A 25 -13.87 43.17 -7.61
C ILE A 25 -12.52 42.73 -7.03
N GLY A 26 -11.75 43.64 -6.45
CA GLY A 26 -10.49 43.33 -5.78
C GLY A 26 -10.65 42.34 -4.63
N LEU A 27 -11.69 42.51 -3.80
CA LEU A 27 -12.04 41.59 -2.73
C LEU A 27 -12.48 40.21 -3.27
N ALA A 28 -13.30 40.20 -4.31
CA ALA A 28 -13.73 38.96 -4.96
C ALA A 28 -12.53 38.19 -5.55
N ILE A 29 -11.60 38.88 -6.22
CA ILE A 29 -10.37 38.28 -6.75
C ILE A 29 -9.46 37.78 -5.61
N ALA A 30 -9.33 38.55 -4.53
CA ALA A 30 -8.51 38.21 -3.36
C ALA A 30 -9.03 36.97 -2.61
N ILE A 31 -10.34 36.68 -2.66
CA ILE A 31 -10.93 35.47 -2.08
C ILE A 31 -10.92 34.31 -3.09
N TYR A 32 -11.24 34.61 -4.35
CA TYR A 32 -11.40 33.60 -5.40
C TYR A 32 -10.07 32.94 -5.80
N LEU A 33 -8.99 33.71 -5.93
CA LEU A 33 -7.68 33.16 -6.34
C LEU A 33 -7.12 32.17 -5.31
N PRO A 34 -7.07 32.47 -3.99
CA PRO A 34 -6.64 31.49 -2.99
C PRO A 34 -7.57 30.28 -2.93
N HIS A 35 -8.88 30.48 -3.08
CA HIS A 35 -9.83 29.37 -3.11
C HIS A 35 -9.57 28.43 -4.30
N GLN A 36 -9.39 28.98 -5.50
CA GLN A 36 -9.02 28.21 -6.70
C GLN A 36 -7.67 27.49 -6.52
N GLN A 37 -6.66 28.16 -5.96
CA GLN A 37 -5.36 27.56 -5.68
C GLN A 37 -5.48 26.41 -4.68
N HIS A 38 -6.28 26.59 -3.63
CA HIS A 38 -6.53 25.57 -2.62
C HIS A 38 -7.26 24.35 -3.19
N VAL A 39 -8.30 24.54 -4.03
CA VAL A 39 -9.02 23.45 -4.70
C VAL A 39 -8.08 22.67 -5.62
N LYS A 40 -7.24 23.36 -6.41
CA LYS A 40 -6.23 22.71 -7.27
C LYS A 40 -5.20 21.93 -6.46
N ALA A 41 -4.70 22.52 -5.37
CA ALA A 41 -3.74 21.87 -4.48
C ALA A 41 -4.32 20.62 -3.82
N LEU A 42 -5.56 20.68 -3.34
CA LEU A 42 -6.26 19.51 -2.80
C LEU A 42 -6.43 18.40 -3.83
N LYS A 43 -6.76 18.76 -5.08
CA LYS A 43 -6.86 17.78 -6.18
C LYS A 43 -5.51 17.10 -6.44
N GLN A 44 -4.42 17.87 -6.50
CA GLN A 44 -3.07 17.33 -6.68
C GLN A 44 -2.62 16.43 -5.52
N ALA A 45 -2.91 16.84 -4.28
CA ALA A 45 -2.61 16.04 -3.10
C ALA A 45 -3.42 14.72 -3.09
N GLY A 46 -4.68 14.74 -3.54
CA GLY A 46 -5.49 13.55 -3.72
C GLY A 46 -4.88 12.57 -4.73
N LEU A 47 -4.50 13.06 -5.91
CA LEU A 47 -3.85 12.24 -6.95
C LEU A 47 -2.55 11.60 -6.45
N GLN A 48 -1.69 12.38 -5.79
CA GLN A 48 -0.45 11.85 -5.21
C GLN A 48 -0.71 10.78 -4.15
N ARG A 49 -1.77 10.95 -3.34
CA ARG A 49 -2.16 9.95 -2.35
C ARG A 49 -2.62 8.65 -3.01
N HIS A 50 -3.41 8.74 -4.08
CA HIS A 50 -3.88 7.58 -4.83
C HIS A 50 -2.72 6.83 -5.51
N GLU A 51 -1.80 7.54 -6.14
CA GLU A 51 -0.60 6.96 -6.75
C GLU A 51 0.26 6.24 -5.71
N ARG A 52 0.47 6.87 -4.55
CA ARG A 52 1.19 6.25 -3.43
C ARG A 52 0.48 4.99 -2.93
N SER A 53 -0.84 5.01 -2.76
CA SER A 53 -1.60 3.82 -2.34
C SER A 53 -1.46 2.68 -3.36
N LEU A 54 -1.48 2.96 -4.66
CA LEU A 54 -1.26 1.94 -5.69
C LEU A 54 0.15 1.35 -5.62
N GLN A 55 1.17 2.18 -5.47
CA GLN A 55 2.56 1.71 -5.29
C GLN A 55 2.70 0.82 -4.04
N LEU A 56 1.96 1.11 -2.97
CA LEU A 56 1.93 0.28 -1.77
C LEU A 56 1.26 -1.07 -2.02
N PHE A 57 0.13 -1.11 -2.74
CA PHE A 57 -0.50 -2.36 -3.16
C PHE A 57 0.46 -3.21 -4.01
N ASP A 58 1.12 -2.59 -5.00
CA ASP A 58 2.07 -3.26 -5.88
C ASP A 58 3.27 -3.81 -5.10
N ALA A 59 3.83 -3.03 -4.18
CA ALA A 59 4.96 -3.44 -3.37
C ALA A 59 4.63 -4.64 -2.47
N LEU A 60 3.49 -4.59 -1.76
CA LEU A 60 3.09 -5.71 -0.91
C LEU A 60 2.72 -6.95 -1.73
N GLY A 61 2.04 -6.77 -2.86
CA GLY A 61 1.73 -7.84 -3.79
C GLY A 61 2.99 -8.54 -4.31
N ALA A 62 4.01 -7.77 -4.71
CA ALA A 62 5.29 -8.31 -5.15
C ALA A 62 6.02 -9.08 -4.03
N MET A 63 6.06 -8.50 -2.82
CA MET A 63 6.65 -9.16 -1.65
C MET A 63 5.93 -10.46 -1.31
N ALA A 64 4.61 -10.45 -1.31
CA ALA A 64 3.81 -11.62 -0.96
C ALA A 64 3.86 -12.71 -2.03
N ASN A 65 3.93 -12.33 -3.32
CA ASN A 65 4.15 -13.28 -4.40
C ASN A 65 5.53 -13.94 -4.31
N PHE A 66 6.57 -13.16 -4.05
CA PHE A 66 7.92 -13.69 -3.84
C PHE A 66 7.96 -14.61 -2.61
N ALA A 67 7.37 -14.20 -1.49
CA ALA A 67 7.25 -15.03 -0.29
C ALA A 67 6.50 -16.34 -0.57
N GLY A 68 5.37 -16.27 -1.27
CA GLY A 68 4.59 -17.44 -1.68
C GLY A 68 5.40 -18.40 -2.53
N GLN A 69 6.18 -17.89 -3.49
CA GLN A 69 7.05 -18.73 -4.33
C GLN A 69 8.19 -19.37 -3.53
N SER A 70 8.85 -18.62 -2.65
CA SER A 70 9.90 -19.17 -1.78
C SER A 70 9.36 -20.28 -0.89
N LEU A 71 8.19 -20.09 -0.28
CA LEU A 71 7.57 -21.12 0.56
C LEU A 71 7.05 -22.31 -0.26
N LEU A 72 6.53 -22.09 -1.46
CA LEU A 72 6.09 -23.17 -2.37
C LEU A 72 7.26 -24.07 -2.79
N ASN A 73 8.42 -23.49 -3.09
CA ASN A 73 9.61 -24.26 -3.43
C ASN A 73 10.02 -25.19 -2.29
N VAL A 74 9.93 -24.69 -1.05
CA VAL A 74 10.24 -25.47 0.15
C VAL A 74 9.17 -26.54 0.42
N LEU A 75 7.89 -26.21 0.22
CA LEU A 75 6.80 -27.18 0.31
C LEU A 75 7.02 -28.35 -0.64
N GLY A 76 7.39 -28.06 -1.90
CA GLY A 76 7.74 -29.10 -2.88
C GLY A 76 8.86 -30.02 -2.40
N ALA A 77 9.90 -29.47 -1.76
CA ALA A 77 10.98 -30.28 -1.18
C ALA A 77 10.52 -31.10 0.04
N MET A 78 9.59 -30.58 0.85
CA MET A 78 8.99 -31.31 1.99
C MET A 78 8.06 -32.46 1.56
N GLU A 79 7.52 -32.40 0.35
CA GLU A 79 6.68 -33.45 -0.25
C GLU A 79 7.49 -34.52 -0.99
N SER A 80 8.78 -34.26 -1.26
CA SER A 80 9.65 -35.23 -1.94
C SER A 80 9.87 -36.49 -1.09
N PRO A 81 9.93 -37.70 -1.69
CA PRO A 81 10.36 -38.91 -0.99
C PRO A 81 11.79 -38.78 -0.42
N ASP A 82 12.63 -37.93 -1.02
CA ASP A 82 14.02 -37.69 -0.63
C ASP A 82 14.16 -36.36 0.15
N PHE A 83 13.11 -35.92 0.86
CA PHE A 83 13.06 -34.62 1.55
C PHE A 83 14.24 -34.37 2.50
N VAL A 84 14.85 -35.41 3.09
CA VAL A 84 16.01 -35.27 3.98
C VAL A 84 17.22 -34.70 3.23
N GLU A 85 17.39 -35.07 1.96
CA GLU A 85 18.46 -34.57 1.10
C GLU A 85 18.08 -33.27 0.40
N GLU A 86 16.82 -33.10 -0.02
CA GLU A 86 16.37 -31.94 -0.79
C GLU A 86 16.08 -30.69 0.05
N LEU A 87 15.51 -30.85 1.25
CA LEU A 87 15.08 -29.74 2.10
C LEU A 87 16.22 -28.77 2.46
N PRO A 88 17.46 -29.21 2.76
CA PRO A 88 18.58 -28.31 2.99
C PRO A 88 18.97 -27.44 1.79
N TYR A 89 18.69 -27.88 0.56
CA TYR A 89 18.95 -27.07 -0.64
C TYR A 89 17.82 -26.09 -0.94
N ALA A 90 16.58 -26.49 -0.64
CA ALA A 90 15.41 -25.64 -0.85
C ALA A 90 15.26 -24.57 0.25
N TYR A 91 15.64 -24.89 1.49
CA TYR A 91 15.49 -23.99 2.64
C TYR A 91 16.58 -22.91 2.66
N GLN A 92 16.19 -21.68 2.35
CA GLN A 92 17.07 -20.51 2.38
C GLN A 92 16.70 -19.55 3.53
N PRO A 93 17.25 -19.73 4.74
CA PRO A 93 16.85 -18.96 5.92
C PRO A 93 17.10 -17.45 5.76
N SER A 94 18.18 -17.05 5.07
CA SER A 94 18.50 -15.64 4.84
C SER A 94 17.46 -14.93 3.96
N GLU A 95 16.86 -15.63 3.00
CA GLU A 95 15.81 -15.06 2.15
C GLU A 95 14.54 -14.81 2.96
N LEU A 96 14.16 -15.78 3.81
CA LEU A 96 12.98 -15.67 4.67
C LEU A 96 13.12 -14.58 5.73
N GLU A 97 14.32 -14.41 6.29
CA GLU A 97 14.62 -13.32 7.23
C GLU A 97 14.57 -11.94 6.55
N GLY A 98 15.09 -11.84 5.32
CA GLY A 98 14.97 -10.65 4.49
C GLY A 98 13.52 -10.27 4.22
N LEU A 99 12.67 -11.25 3.90
CA LEU A 99 11.24 -11.05 3.71
C LEU A 99 10.53 -10.66 5.00
N ALA A 100 10.84 -11.31 6.14
CA ALA A 100 10.27 -10.97 7.43
C ALA A 100 10.60 -9.52 7.83
N THR A 101 11.81 -9.06 7.51
CA THR A 101 12.24 -7.68 7.71
C THR A 101 11.46 -6.73 6.82
N ALA A 102 11.28 -7.07 5.53
CA ALA A 102 10.52 -6.28 4.59
C ALA A 102 9.03 -6.16 5.00
N PHE A 103 8.38 -7.26 5.41
CA PHE A 103 7.01 -7.21 5.95
C PHE A 103 6.93 -6.39 7.24
N SER A 104 8.00 -6.34 8.02
CA SER A 104 8.04 -5.57 9.26
C SER A 104 8.17 -4.07 9.03
N SER A 105 8.87 -3.65 7.98
CA SER A 105 9.05 -2.24 7.60
C SER A 105 7.92 -1.69 6.70
N TYR A 106 7.00 -2.55 6.25
CA TYR A 106 5.91 -2.13 5.37
C TYR A 106 5.00 -1.07 6.02
N PRO A 107 4.73 0.08 5.36
CA PRO A 107 4.03 1.22 5.96
C PRO A 107 2.50 1.01 5.97
N LEU A 108 2.01 0.10 6.82
CA LEU A 108 0.60 -0.27 6.92
C LEU A 108 -0.35 0.92 7.09
N HIS A 109 0.06 1.96 7.82
CA HIS A 109 -0.75 3.14 8.10
C HIS A 109 -1.04 4.02 6.87
N GLU A 110 -0.35 3.78 5.76
CA GLU A 110 -0.52 4.53 4.50
C GLU A 110 -1.50 3.85 3.53
N LEU A 111 -1.98 2.66 3.86
CA LEU A 111 -3.02 1.97 3.10
C LEU A 111 -4.35 2.75 3.17
N PRO A 112 -5.16 2.70 2.11
CA PRO A 112 -6.30 3.61 1.95
C PRO A 112 -7.49 3.28 2.85
N ASP A 113 -7.68 2.01 3.22
CA ASP A 113 -8.84 1.54 3.97
C ASP A 113 -8.47 0.46 5.00
N HIS A 114 -9.40 0.26 5.96
CA HIS A 114 -9.25 -0.70 7.04
C HIS A 114 -9.07 -2.13 6.53
N ASP A 115 -9.79 -2.52 5.48
CA ASP A 115 -9.77 -3.88 4.95
C ASP A 115 -8.41 -4.22 4.32
N SER A 116 -7.80 -3.26 3.63
CA SER A 116 -6.44 -3.38 3.10
C SER A 116 -5.42 -3.51 4.23
N VAL A 117 -5.54 -2.71 5.29
CA VAL A 117 -4.67 -2.79 6.48
C VAL A 117 -4.79 -4.15 7.15
N GLN A 118 -6.02 -4.61 7.37
CA GLN A 118 -6.30 -5.90 7.98
C GLN A 118 -5.74 -7.04 7.14
N SER A 119 -5.97 -7.02 5.82
CA SER A 119 -5.45 -8.05 4.92
C SER A 119 -3.93 -8.06 4.87
N ALA A 120 -3.28 -6.90 4.87
CA ALA A 120 -1.83 -6.79 4.93
C ALA A 120 -1.24 -7.32 6.26
N LEU A 121 -1.92 -7.08 7.38
CA LEU A 121 -1.56 -7.65 8.69
C LEU A 121 -1.68 -9.17 8.71
N LEU A 122 -2.75 -9.70 8.10
CA LEU A 122 -2.96 -11.15 7.99
C LEU A 122 -1.89 -11.83 7.13
N ILE A 123 -1.53 -11.25 5.99
CA ILE A 123 -0.40 -11.71 5.16
C ILE A 123 0.88 -11.77 6.01
N LYS A 124 1.18 -10.69 6.74
CA LYS A 124 2.36 -10.62 7.61
C LYS A 124 2.35 -11.70 8.69
N SER A 125 1.21 -11.91 9.37
CA SER A 125 1.12 -12.94 10.41
C SER A 125 1.26 -14.34 9.86
N SER A 126 0.56 -14.67 8.78
CA SER A 126 0.61 -16.01 8.17
C SER A 126 2.00 -16.32 7.63
N PHE A 127 2.66 -15.35 6.99
CA PHE A 127 4.06 -15.51 6.59
C PHE A 127 5.00 -15.76 7.79
N SER A 128 4.86 -14.97 8.86
CA SER A 128 5.69 -15.14 10.06
C SER A 128 5.48 -16.50 10.73
N HIS A 129 4.24 -16.97 10.81
CA HIS A 129 3.91 -18.28 11.35
C HIS A 129 4.43 -19.42 10.47
N ALA A 130 4.22 -19.33 9.15
CA ALA A 130 4.75 -20.29 8.18
C ALA A 130 6.28 -20.39 8.25
N SER A 131 6.98 -19.24 8.22
CA SER A 131 8.45 -19.20 8.29
C SER A 131 8.98 -19.79 9.61
N LYS A 132 8.34 -19.49 10.74
CA LYS A 132 8.70 -20.07 12.04
C LYS A 132 8.54 -21.59 12.02
N LYS A 133 7.39 -22.08 11.56
CA LYS A 133 7.07 -23.51 11.52
C LYS A 133 7.97 -24.28 10.56
N LEU A 134 8.33 -23.65 9.45
CA LEU A 134 9.34 -24.17 8.54
C LEU A 134 10.71 -24.30 9.23
N SER A 135 11.16 -23.29 9.98
CA SER A 135 12.42 -23.38 10.73
C SER A 135 12.40 -24.48 11.80
N GLU A 136 11.26 -24.70 12.44
CA GLU A 136 11.05 -25.78 13.42
C GLU A 136 11.06 -27.16 12.71
N ALA A 137 10.36 -27.29 11.57
CA ALA A 137 10.36 -28.50 10.76
C ALA A 137 11.76 -28.86 10.26
N PHE A 138 12.50 -27.88 9.74
CA PHE A 138 13.88 -28.06 9.31
C PHE A 138 14.77 -28.56 10.47
N SER A 139 14.64 -27.94 11.64
CA SER A 139 15.41 -28.35 12.83
C SER A 139 15.10 -29.78 13.24
N ALA A 140 13.83 -30.20 13.15
CA ALA A 140 13.38 -31.57 13.42
C ALA A 140 13.97 -32.59 12.44
N VAL A 141 14.05 -32.27 11.15
CA VAL A 141 14.73 -33.10 10.14
C VAL A 141 16.21 -33.27 10.50
N MET A 142 16.89 -32.18 10.83
CA MET A 142 18.32 -32.20 11.18
C MET A 142 18.63 -32.96 12.46
N SER A 143 17.69 -33.02 13.41
CA SER A 143 17.82 -33.83 14.63
C SER A 143 17.36 -35.28 14.47
N GLY A 144 16.80 -35.66 13.31
CA GLY A 144 16.23 -36.99 13.07
C GLY A 144 14.90 -37.25 13.77
N ASP A 145 14.20 -36.20 14.24
CA ASP A 145 12.89 -36.31 14.88
C ASP A 145 11.78 -36.22 13.83
N LEU A 146 11.46 -37.36 13.21
CA LEU A 146 10.45 -37.44 12.16
C LEU A 146 9.03 -37.14 12.67
N ALA A 147 8.74 -37.37 13.95
CA ALA A 147 7.43 -37.08 14.52
C ALA A 147 7.21 -35.57 14.63
N ALA A 148 8.20 -34.85 15.16
CA ALA A 148 8.17 -33.38 15.21
C ALA A 148 8.17 -32.76 13.80
N TYR A 149 8.91 -33.36 12.85
CA TYR A 149 8.88 -32.91 11.45
C TYR A 149 7.47 -32.94 10.86
N ILE A 150 6.74 -34.05 10.99
CA ILE A 150 5.38 -34.19 10.45
C ILE A 150 4.45 -33.14 11.09
N GLU A 151 4.49 -32.99 12.42
CA GLU A 151 3.68 -31.99 13.11
C GLU A 151 3.97 -30.57 12.61
N HIS A 152 5.23 -30.20 12.48
CA HIS A 152 5.61 -28.86 12.04
C HIS A 152 5.34 -28.62 10.55
N LYS A 153 5.45 -29.66 9.72
CA LYS A 153 5.08 -29.63 8.30
C LYS A 153 3.58 -29.36 8.12
N ASP A 154 2.72 -30.10 8.80
CA ASP A 154 1.26 -29.93 8.70
C ASP A 154 0.83 -28.51 9.08
N VAL A 155 1.43 -27.97 10.15
CA VAL A 155 1.13 -26.60 10.60
C VAL A 155 1.74 -25.55 9.65
N PHE A 156 2.91 -25.81 9.07
CA PHE A 156 3.48 -24.96 8.02
C PHE A 156 2.54 -24.90 6.80
N GLU A 157 2.05 -26.03 6.32
CA GLU A 157 1.10 -26.13 5.20
C GLU A 157 -0.18 -25.35 5.47
N PHE A 158 -0.72 -25.45 6.70
CA PHE A 158 -1.88 -24.66 7.11
C PHE A 158 -1.64 -23.16 6.95
N TYR A 159 -0.54 -22.63 7.51
CA TYR A 159 -0.23 -21.20 7.42
C TYR A 159 0.17 -20.75 6.02
N TYR A 160 0.77 -21.62 5.21
CA TYR A 160 1.03 -21.36 3.80
C TYR A 160 -0.27 -21.18 3.01
N ASN A 161 -1.26 -22.06 3.23
CA ASN A 161 -2.56 -21.95 2.58
C ASN A 161 -3.31 -20.67 3.03
N GLU A 162 -3.27 -20.33 4.32
CA GLU A 162 -3.83 -19.05 4.82
C GLU A 162 -3.14 -17.85 4.15
N LEU A 163 -1.81 -17.88 4.02
CA LEU A 163 -1.07 -16.83 3.31
C LEU A 163 -1.58 -16.68 1.88
N CYS A 164 -1.70 -17.78 1.12
CA CYS A 164 -2.21 -17.75 -0.26
C CYS A 164 -3.62 -17.12 -0.33
N GLU A 165 -4.52 -17.53 0.56
CA GLU A 165 -5.87 -16.98 0.62
C GLU A 165 -5.86 -15.46 0.90
N HIS A 166 -5.07 -15.02 1.86
CA HIS A 166 -4.95 -13.60 2.22
C HIS A 166 -4.31 -12.77 1.11
N VAL A 167 -3.37 -13.34 0.35
CA VAL A 167 -2.77 -12.69 -0.81
C VAL A 167 -3.80 -12.53 -1.93
N THR A 168 -4.60 -13.55 -2.22
CA THR A 168 -5.70 -13.45 -3.20
C THR A 168 -6.69 -12.36 -2.80
N ARG A 169 -7.13 -12.35 -1.54
CA ARG A 169 -8.04 -11.33 -1.03
C ARG A 169 -7.44 -9.92 -1.13
N PHE A 170 -6.15 -9.76 -0.83
CA PHE A 170 -5.47 -8.47 -0.96
C PHE A 170 -5.39 -8.01 -2.41
N SER A 171 -5.15 -8.93 -3.35
CA SER A 171 -5.19 -8.64 -4.79
C SER A 171 -6.56 -8.14 -5.24
N ASP A 172 -7.64 -8.78 -4.79
CA ASP A 172 -9.01 -8.35 -5.10
C ASP A 172 -9.30 -6.93 -4.57
N LEU A 173 -8.79 -6.61 -3.37
CA LEU A 173 -8.90 -5.26 -2.80
C LEU A 173 -8.12 -4.23 -3.64
N ALA A 174 -6.91 -4.56 -4.08
CA ALA A 174 -6.10 -3.71 -4.94
C ALA A 174 -6.78 -3.43 -6.28
N ASP A 175 -7.34 -4.47 -6.92
CA ASP A 175 -8.07 -4.34 -8.18
C ASP A 175 -9.37 -3.55 -8.01
N GLY A 176 -10.10 -3.80 -6.93
CA GLY A 176 -11.27 -3.00 -6.56
C GLY A 176 -10.92 -1.53 -6.35
N TYR A 177 -9.78 -1.23 -5.73
CA TYR A 177 -9.29 0.13 -5.55
C TYR A 177 -8.92 0.79 -6.88
N ARG A 178 -8.15 0.11 -7.75
CA ARG A 178 -7.81 0.59 -9.11
C ARG A 178 -9.06 0.93 -9.93
N LYS A 179 -10.06 0.05 -9.90
CA LYS A 179 -11.32 0.26 -10.63
C LYS A 179 -12.07 1.49 -10.14
N ARG A 180 -12.18 1.68 -8.81
CA ARG A 180 -12.82 2.88 -8.23
C ARG A 180 -12.12 4.17 -8.63
N LEU A 181 -10.79 4.15 -8.79
CA LEU A 181 -10.06 5.32 -9.28
C LEU A 181 -10.38 5.62 -10.74
N GLN A 182 -10.39 4.61 -11.61
CA GLN A 182 -10.74 4.77 -13.02
C GLN A 182 -12.17 5.29 -13.22
N ASP A 183 -13.13 4.83 -12.40
CA ASP A 183 -14.52 5.29 -12.45
C ASP A 183 -14.71 6.72 -11.88
N SER A 184 -13.70 7.27 -11.20
CA SER A 184 -13.73 8.60 -10.58
C SER A 184 -13.05 9.71 -11.40
N GLU A 185 -12.37 9.35 -12.49
CA GLU A 185 -11.77 10.26 -13.48
C GLU A 185 -12.75 10.67 -14.59
#